data_AF-A0A6I9YEP6-F1
#
_entry.id   AF-A0A6I9YEP6-F1
#
_cell.length_a   1.000
_cell.length_b   1.000
_cell.length_c   1.000
_cell.angle_alpha   90.00
_cell.angle_beta   90.00
_cell.angle_gamma   90.00
#
_symmetry.space_group_name_H-M   'P 1'
#
loop_
_entity.id
_entity.type
_entity.pdbx_description
1 polymer ?
#
loop_
_entity_poly.entity_id
_entity_poly.type
_entity_poly.pdbx_seq_one_letter_code
_entity_poly.pdbx_strand_id
1 'polypeptide(L)' 'MTWKREITTFPAMTEKFDLPMADYNQPKLLYCSNGGQFLRILPDGKVDGTRDRNDNHRCILSSDSFS' A
#
# COMPACT_ATOMS: atom_id res chain seq x y z
N MET A 1 -29.78 -32.51 4.35
CA MET A 1 -28.79 -32.62 3.27
C MET A 1 -27.77 -31.54 3.52
N THR A 2 -26.55 -31.88 3.93
CA THR A 2 -25.60 -30.90 4.46
C THR A 2 -24.42 -30.84 3.49
N TRP A 3 -24.26 -29.71 2.78
CA TRP A 3 -23.14 -29.52 1.87
C TRP A 3 -21.87 -29.21 2.67
N LYS A 4 -20.87 -30.08 2.59
CA LYS A 4 -19.51 -29.75 3.04
C LYS A 4 -18.84 -28.90 1.96
N ARG A 5 -18.51 -27.65 2.28
CA ARG A 5 -17.57 -26.85 1.47
C ARG A 5 -16.16 -27.27 1.87
N GLU A 6 -15.47 -27.96 0.97
CA GLU A 6 -14.04 -28.26 1.14
C GLU A 6 -13.24 -27.11 0.53
N ILE A 7 -12.43 -26.44 1.35
CA ILE A 7 -11.59 -25.33 0.92
C ILE A 7 -10.23 -25.92 0.53
N THR A 8 -9.96 -26.00 -0.77
CA THR A 8 -8.65 -26.42 -1.28
C THR A 8 -7.70 -25.22 -1.19
N THR A 9 -6.80 -25.23 -0.20
CA THR A 9 -5.72 -24.24 -0.11
C THR A 9 -4.50 -24.78 -0.84
N PHE A 10 -4.03 -24.07 -1.86
CA PHE A 10 -2.76 -24.40 -2.53
C PHE A 10 -1.62 -24.35 -1.51
N PRO A 11 -0.61 -25.23 -1.59
CA PRO A 11 0.57 -25.12 -0.75
C PRO A 11 1.17 -23.73 -0.96
N ALA A 12 1.21 -22.94 0.11
CA ALA A 12 1.86 -21.63 0.07
C ALA A 12 3.32 -21.88 -0.35
N MET A 13 3.69 -21.43 -1.55
CA MET A 13 5.09 -21.38 -1.93
C MET A 13 5.77 -20.53 -0.86
N THR A 14 6.66 -21.15 -0.09
CA THR A 14 7.44 -20.45 0.93
C THR A 14 8.50 -19.64 0.21
N GLU A 15 8.08 -18.62 -0.53
CA GLU A 15 8.99 -17.56 -0.93
C GLU A 15 9.43 -16.88 0.36
N LYS A 16 10.75 -16.85 0.61
CA LYS A 16 11.29 -16.00 1.66
C LYS A 16 11.07 -14.56 1.21
N PHE A 17 10.02 -13.95 1.73
CA PHE A 17 9.81 -12.53 1.61
C PHE A 17 10.77 -11.85 2.58
N ASP A 18 12.00 -11.59 2.11
CA ASP A 18 12.98 -10.75 2.80
C ASP A 18 12.54 -9.27 2.74
N LEU A 19 11.30 -9.01 3.17
CA LEU A 19 10.77 -7.67 3.28
C LEU A 19 11.23 -7.13 4.62
N PRO A 20 11.80 -5.91 4.65
CA PRO A 20 12.04 -5.25 5.92
C PRO A 20 10.69 -5.13 6.65
N MET A 21 10.65 -5.55 7.91
CA MET A 21 9.54 -5.23 8.80
C MET A 21 9.49 -3.71 8.94
N ALA A 22 8.80 -3.07 8.01
CA ALA A 22 8.67 -1.63 8.00
C ALA A 22 7.72 -1.24 9.14
N ASP A 23 8.15 -0.29 9.95
CA ASP A 23 7.25 0.38 10.89
C ASP A 23 6.22 1.19 10.09
N TYR A 24 4.93 0.90 10.29
CA TYR A 24 3.81 1.58 9.65
C TYR A 24 3.04 2.47 10.61
N ASN A 25 3.45 2.56 11.89
CA ASN A 25 2.81 3.46 12.85
C ASN A 25 3.04 4.93 12.47
N GLN A 26 4.10 5.19 11.70
CA GLN A 26 4.38 6.53 11.19
C GLN A 26 3.98 6.67 9.73
N PRO A 27 3.28 7.75 9.37
CA PRO A 27 2.93 8.05 8.00
C PRO A 27 4.17 8.19 7.11
N LYS A 28 4.27 7.35 6.07
CA LYS A 28 5.38 7.39 5.10
C LYS A 28 4.97 7.96 3.76
N LEU A 29 5.73 8.95 3.30
CA LEU A 29 5.56 9.56 1.99
C LEU A 29 6.16 8.68 0.88
N LEU A 30 5.34 8.33 -0.10
CA LEU A 30 5.77 7.56 -1.26
C LEU A 30 6.37 8.47 -2.33
N TYR A 31 7.65 8.23 -2.63
CA TYR A 31 8.42 8.98 -3.63
C TYR A 31 8.85 8.06 -4.78
N CYS A 32 8.62 8.51 -6.01
CA CYS A 32 9.05 7.86 -7.23
C CYS A 32 10.28 8.56 -7.79
N SER A 33 11.43 7.87 -7.79
CA SER A 33 12.70 8.38 -8.31
C SER A 33 12.69 8.58 -9.83
N ASN A 34 11.90 7.79 -10.57
CA ASN A 34 11.83 7.84 -12.04
C ASN A 34 11.43 9.21 -12.60
N GLY A 35 10.72 10.02 -11.81
CA GLY A 35 10.30 11.37 -12.20
C GLY A 35 10.47 12.43 -11.11
N GLY A 36 11.02 12.05 -9.96
CA GLY A 36 11.16 12.91 -8.79
C GLY A 36 9.83 13.43 -8.24
N GLN A 37 8.82 12.57 -8.16
CA GLN A 37 7.45 12.92 -7.79
C GLN A 37 6.99 12.12 -6.57
N PHE A 38 6.20 12.75 -5.72
CA PHE A 38 5.43 12.12 -4.67
C PHE A 38 4.12 11.60 -5.22
N LEU A 39 3.76 10.39 -4.85
CA LEU A 39 2.45 9.83 -5.18
C LEU A 39 1.36 10.67 -4.48
N ARG A 40 0.26 10.94 -5.16
CA ARG A 40 -0.87 11.73 -4.65
C ARG A 40 -2.19 11.07 -5.03
N ILE A 41 -3.12 11.02 -4.07
CA ILE A 41 -4.51 10.63 -4.30
C ILE A 41 -5.37 11.85 -4.04
N LEU A 42 -6.03 12.35 -5.08
CA LEU A 42 -6.92 13.50 -4.99
C LEU A 42 -8.27 13.11 -4.35
N PRO A 43 -9.04 14.08 -3.82
CA PRO A 43 -10.35 13.83 -3.21
C PRO A 43 -11.38 13.15 -4.13
N ASP A 44 -11.22 13.31 -5.45
CA ASP A 44 -12.03 12.67 -6.48
C ASP A 44 -11.61 11.22 -6.77
N GLY A 45 -10.59 10.72 -6.08
CA GLY A 45 -10.04 9.36 -6.24
C GLY A 45 -9.00 9.25 -7.36
N LYS A 46 -8.69 10.33 -8.08
CA LYS A 46 -7.64 10.31 -9.11
C LYS A 46 -6.27 10.13 -8.46
N VAL A 47 -5.46 9.26 -9.05
CA VAL A 47 -4.08 9.02 -8.62
C VAL A 47 -3.11 9.65 -9.61
N ASP A 48 -2.19 10.49 -9.12
CA ASP A 48 -1.14 11.11 -9.93
C ASP A 48 0.15 11.32 -9.12
N GLY A 49 1.08 12.10 -9.69
CA GLY A 49 2.34 12.49 -9.06
C GLY A 49 2.46 14.00 -8.92
N THR A 50 3.01 14.48 -7.80
CA THR A 50 3.32 15.89 -7.57
C THR A 50 4.77 16.08 -7.16
N ARG A 51 5.40 17.18 -7.56
CA ARG A 51 6.72 17.58 -7.04
C ARG A 51 6.62 18.48 -5.81
N ASP A 52 5.41 18.94 -5.51
CA ASP A 52 5.18 19.78 -4.35
C ASP A 52 5.29 18.95 -3.07
N ARG A 53 6.37 19.20 -2.31
CA ARG A 53 6.61 18.56 -1.02
C ARG A 53 5.73 19.17 0.08
N ASN A 54 4.83 20.11 -0.19
CA ASN A 54 3.86 20.60 0.77
C ASN A 54 2.40 20.29 0.41
N ASP A 55 2.18 19.46 -0.62
CA ASP A 55 0.84 19.02 -1.03
C ASP A 55 0.14 18.22 0.10
N ASN A 56 -1.10 18.58 0.41
CA ASN A 56 -1.91 17.95 1.47
C ASN A 56 -2.54 16.61 1.06
N HIS A 57 -2.57 16.30 -0.24
CA HIS A 57 -3.17 15.09 -0.81
C HIS A 57 -2.14 14.01 -1.16
N ARG A 58 -0.86 14.24 -0.82
CA ARG A 58 0.17 13.23 -1.03
C ARG A 58 -0.20 11.91 -0.34
N CYS A 59 0.11 10.80 -0.99
CA CYS A 59 -0.08 9.49 -0.41
C CYS A 59 0.85 9.28 0.78
N ILE A 60 0.24 8.80 1.83
CA ILE A 60 0.88 8.43 3.07
C ILE A 60 0.49 6.99 3.36
N LEU A 61 1.48 6.13 3.57
CA LEU A 61 1.24 4.80 4.12
C LEU A 61 1.29 4.88 5.64
N SER A 62 0.18 4.53 6.29
CA SER A 62 0.06 4.36 7.75
C SER A 62 -0.75 3.10 8.06
N SER A 63 -0.48 2.45 9.19
CA SER A 63 -1.23 1.29 9.69
C SER A 63 -2.73 1.56 9.80
N ASP A 64 -3.11 2.80 10.08
CA ASP A 64 -4.50 3.22 10.30
C ASP A 64 -5.30 3.33 8.99
N SER A 65 -4.66 3.20 7.83
CA SER A 65 -5.30 3.31 6.51
C SER A 65 -6.03 2.03 6.06
N PHE A 66 -5.94 0.96 6.84
CA PHE A 66 -6.56 -0.34 6.56
C PHE A 66 -7.66 -0.75 7.55
N SER A 67 -8.13 0.16 8.40
CA SER A 67 -9.23 -0.11 9.33
C SER A 67 -10.62 0.06 8.71
#